data_AF-A0A3D0RFZ8-F1
#
_entry.id   AF-A0A3D0RFZ8-F1
#
_cell.length_a   1.000
_cell.length_b   1.000
_cell.length_c   1.000
_cell.angle_alpha   90.00
_cell.angle_beta   90.00
_cell.angle_gamma   90.00
#
_symmetry.space_group_name_H-M   'P 1'
#
loop_
_entity.id
_entity.type
_entity.pdbx_description
1 polymer ?
#
loop_
_entity_poly.entity_id
_entity_poly.type
_entity_poly.pdbx_seq_one_letter_code
_entity_poly.pdbx_strand_id
1 'polypeptide(L)'
;MTRIFLSAAAMILMSAGAAFAHHPLGGMTPQTALHGLLSGIGHPVIGFDHLAFVVGVGLIAAFHRSKLAMPAAFVGGTMAGTMLTVSAFTLPLAEIVITASVVVAGMVAMRGKV
;
A
#
# COMPACT_ATOMS: atom_id res chain seq x y z
N MET A 1 19.17 16.11 4.48
CA MET A 1 18.50 14.86 4.06
C MET A 1 18.72 13.72 5.06
N THR A 2 19.94 13.45 5.51
CA THR A 2 20.26 12.36 6.47
C THR A 2 19.44 12.39 7.76
N ARG A 3 19.15 13.58 8.31
CA ARG A 3 18.31 13.75 9.50
C ARG A 3 16.85 13.36 9.31
N ILE A 4 16.31 13.55 8.10
CA ILE A 4 14.94 13.15 7.72
C ILE A 4 14.88 11.62 7.57
N PHE A 5 15.91 11.01 6.98
CA PHE A 5 16.02 9.55 6.89
C PHE A 5 16.14 8.87 8.26
N LEU A 6 16.94 9.43 9.17
CA LEU A 6 17.07 8.93 10.54
C LEU A 6 15.77 9.03 11.35
N SER A 7 15.02 10.12 11.19
CA SER A 7 13.73 10.28 11.87
C SER A 7 12.64 9.39 11.27
N ALA A 8 12.60 9.24 9.95
CA ALA A 8 11.72 8.27 9.29
C ALA A 8 12.01 6.83 9.73
N ALA A 9 13.29 6.43 9.76
CA ALA A 9 13.71 5.10 10.22
C ALA A 9 13.33 4.85 11.69
N ALA A 10 13.49 5.84 12.56
CA ALA A 10 13.08 5.75 13.96
C ALA A 10 11.56 5.62 14.11
N MET A 11 10.77 6.37 13.33
CA MET A 11 9.30 6.24 13.35
C MET A 11 8.81 4.88 12.84
N ILE A 12 9.48 4.32 11.83
CA ILE A 12 9.19 2.98 11.30
C ILE A 12 9.47 1.89 12.33
N LEU A 13 10.60 2.00 13.05
CA LEU A 13 10.95 1.06 14.14
C LEU A 13 9.96 1.16 15.32
N MET A 14 9.42 2.35 15.60
CA MET A 14 8.39 2.54 16.61
C MET A 14 6.97 2.13 16.16
N SER A 15 6.70 1.98 14.86
CA SER A 15 5.39 1.58 14.33
C SER A 15 5.27 0.09 14.01
N ALA A 16 6.27 -0.73 14.35
CA ALA A 16 6.27 -2.18 14.15
C ALA A 16 5.36 -2.94 15.14
N GLY A 17 4.23 -2.35 15.53
CA GLY A 17 3.15 -3.03 16.24
C GLY A 17 2.20 -3.69 15.25
N ALA A 18 1.64 -4.85 15.62
CA ALA A 18 0.70 -5.60 14.79
C ALA A 18 -0.36 -4.68 14.20
N ALA A 19 -0.44 -4.63 12.87
CA ALA A 19 -1.46 -3.85 12.21
C ALA A 19 -2.82 -4.50 12.49
N PHE A 20 -3.66 -3.85 13.29
CA PHE A 20 -5.08 -4.22 13.48
C PHE A 20 -5.92 -3.98 12.22
N ALA A 21 -5.34 -4.07 11.02
CA ALA A 21 -6.05 -4.01 9.74
C ALA A 21 -6.79 -5.34 9.50
N HIS A 22 -7.72 -5.68 10.39
CA HIS A 22 -8.75 -6.65 10.09
C HIS A 22 -9.60 -6.02 8.98
N HIS A 23 -9.73 -6.72 7.85
CA HIS A 23 -10.58 -6.33 6.72
C HIS A 23 -11.91 -5.73 7.22
N PRO A 24 -12.52 -4.73 6.55
CA PRO A 24 -13.83 -4.18 6.96
C PRO A 24 -14.93 -5.24 7.15
N LEU A 25 -14.74 -6.42 6.55
CA LEU A 25 -15.62 -7.59 6.60
C LEU A 25 -15.11 -8.73 7.51
N GLY A 26 -14.16 -8.46 8.41
CA GLY A 26 -13.64 -9.46 9.36
C GLY A 26 -12.82 -10.59 8.72
N GLY A 27 -12.17 -10.32 7.58
CA GLY A 27 -11.38 -11.33 6.85
C GLY A 27 -12.21 -12.28 5.99
N MET A 28 -13.53 -12.10 5.92
CA MET A 28 -14.37 -12.86 5.01
C MET A 28 -14.16 -12.42 3.56
N THR A 29 -14.24 -13.39 2.63
CA THR A 29 -14.26 -13.09 1.20
C THR A 29 -15.53 -12.31 0.83
N PRO A 30 -15.43 -11.18 0.11
CA PRO A 30 -16.59 -10.42 -0.33
C PRO A 30 -17.55 -11.28 -1.16
N GLN A 31 -18.83 -11.30 -0.77
CA GLN A 31 -19.87 -12.10 -1.44
C GLN A 31 -20.60 -11.35 -2.57
N THR A 32 -20.45 -10.02 -2.61
CA THR A 32 -21.09 -9.14 -3.62
C THR A 32 -20.08 -8.14 -4.15
N ALA A 33 -20.35 -7.59 -5.34
CA ALA A 33 -19.54 -6.51 -5.91
C ALA A 33 -19.48 -5.28 -4.98
N LEU A 34 -20.59 -4.96 -4.30
CA LEU A 34 -20.64 -3.86 -3.34
C LEU A 34 -19.76 -4.15 -2.10
N HIS A 35 -19.77 -5.38 -1.58
CA HIS A 35 -18.85 -5.79 -0.51
C HIS A 35 -17.39 -5.63 -0.96
N GLY A 36 -17.08 -6.04 -2.19
CA GLY A 36 -15.74 -5.89 -2.76
C GLY A 36 -15.32 -4.43 -2.86
N LEU A 37 -16.20 -3.56 -3.37
CA LEU A 37 -15.96 -2.12 -3.49
C LEU A 37 -15.75 -1.46 -2.12
N LEU A 38 -16.68 -1.64 -1.18
CA LEU A 38 -16.60 -1.07 0.16
C LEU A 38 -15.36 -1.57 0.90
N SER A 39 -15.03 -2.84 0.71
CA SER A 39 -13.84 -3.42 1.29
C SER A 39 -12.56 -2.87 0.67
N GLY A 40 -12.52 -2.67 -0.65
CA GLY A 40 -11.38 -2.09 -1.35
C GLY A 40 -11.12 -0.63 -0.98
N ILE A 41 -12.18 0.14 -0.68
CA ILE A 41 -12.06 1.51 -0.16
C ILE A 41 -11.67 1.51 1.32
N GLY A 42 -12.31 0.67 2.13
CA GLY A 42 -12.09 0.63 3.57
C GLY A 42 -10.71 0.12 3.96
N HIS A 43 -10.14 -0.83 3.19
CA HIS A 43 -8.88 -1.47 3.54
C HIS A 43 -7.69 -0.48 3.62
N PRO A 44 -7.44 0.39 2.62
CA PRO A 44 -6.43 1.44 2.75
C PRO A 44 -6.77 2.48 3.81
N VAL A 45 -8.04 2.84 4.00
CA VAL A 45 -8.43 3.91 4.95
C VAL A 45 -8.17 3.50 6.40
N ILE A 46 -8.38 2.22 6.74
CA ILE A 46 -8.15 1.69 8.08
C ILE A 46 -6.65 1.38 8.30
N GLY A 47 -5.93 0.95 7.26
CA GLY A 47 -4.48 0.75 7.28
C GLY A 47 -3.71 1.99 6.85
N PHE A 48 -3.26 2.82 7.78
CA PHE A 48 -2.56 4.08 7.45
C PHE A 48 -1.31 3.91 6.59
N ASP A 49 -0.63 2.77 6.69
CA ASP A 49 0.49 2.38 5.83
C ASP A 49 0.07 2.21 4.36
N HIS A 50 -1.05 1.53 4.12
CA HIS A 50 -1.65 1.37 2.80
C HIS A 50 -2.18 2.71 2.26
N LEU A 51 -2.83 3.53 3.10
CA LEU A 51 -3.25 4.87 2.69
C LEU A 51 -2.06 5.71 2.24
N ALA A 52 -0.99 5.72 3.03
CA ALA A 52 0.25 6.44 2.70
C ALA A 52 0.85 5.97 1.37
N PHE A 53 0.85 4.65 1.14
CA PHE A 53 1.30 4.07 -0.13
C PHE A 53 0.45 4.53 -1.31
N VAL A 54 -0.88 4.44 -1.22
CA VAL A 54 -1.82 4.84 -2.29
C VAL A 54 -1.67 6.33 -2.62
N VAL A 55 -1.58 7.19 -1.61
CA VAL A 55 -1.32 8.63 -1.80
C VAL A 55 0.04 8.85 -2.46
N GLY A 56 1.09 8.15 -2.01
CA GLY A 56 2.42 8.23 -2.60
C GLY A 56 2.44 7.85 -4.08
N VAL A 57 1.81 6.74 -4.44
CA VAL A 57 1.66 6.31 -5.85
C VAL A 57 0.87 7.35 -6.66
N GLY A 58 -0.21 7.89 -6.10
CA GLY A 58 -1.01 8.95 -6.75
C GLY A 58 -0.20 10.22 -7.01
N LEU A 59 0.60 10.67 -6.05
CA LEU A 59 1.50 11.82 -6.20
C LEU A 59 2.56 11.55 -7.25
N ILE A 60 3.22 10.39 -7.22
CA ILE A 60 4.21 10.00 -8.24
C ILE A 60 3.58 9.99 -9.63
N ALA A 61 2.39 9.39 -9.77
CA ALA A 61 1.67 9.32 -11.04
C ALA A 61 1.29 10.70 -11.59
N ALA A 62 0.93 11.66 -10.72
CA ALA A 62 0.54 13.01 -11.12
C ALA A 62 1.66 13.77 -11.84
N PHE A 63 2.91 13.52 -11.46
CA PHE A 63 4.09 14.16 -12.03
C PHE A 63 4.81 13.32 -13.10
N HIS A 64 4.51 12.02 -13.19
CA HIS A 64 5.10 11.14 -14.19
C HIS A 64 4.64 11.46 -15.61
N ARG A 65 5.53 11.27 -16.60
CA ARG A 65 5.23 11.48 -18.03
C ARG A 65 4.04 10.63 -18.51
N SER A 66 3.92 9.40 -18.01
CA SER A 66 2.82 8.50 -18.31
C SER A 66 1.84 8.42 -17.13
N LYS A 67 0.93 9.39 -17.07
CA LYS A 67 -0.02 9.57 -15.95
C LYS A 67 -0.93 8.36 -15.71
N LEU A 68 -1.19 7.55 -16.74
CA LEU A 68 -2.05 6.36 -16.64
C LEU A 68 -1.29 5.06 -16.42
N ALA A 69 -0.01 4.97 -16.80
CA ALA A 69 0.74 3.72 -16.65
C ALA A 69 0.92 3.34 -15.18
N MET A 70 1.19 4.31 -14.30
CA MET A 70 1.39 4.05 -12.88
C MET A 70 0.11 3.58 -12.17
N PRO A 71 -1.06 4.25 -12.32
CA PRO A 71 -2.32 3.72 -11.80
C PRO A 71 -2.70 2.37 -12.40
N ALA A 72 -2.47 2.14 -13.70
CA ALA A 72 -2.77 0.86 -14.33
C ALA A 72 -1.89 -0.27 -13.77
N ALA A 73 -0.58 -0.02 -13.56
CA ALA A 73 0.33 -0.97 -12.94
C ALA A 73 -0.08 -1.25 -11.48
N PHE A 74 -0.51 -0.23 -10.74
CA PHE A 74 -1.02 -0.40 -9.38
C PHE A 74 -2.26 -1.30 -9.35
N VAL A 75 -3.26 -1.03 -10.20
CA VAL A 75 -4.47 -1.86 -10.32
C VAL A 75 -4.12 -3.29 -10.76
N GLY A 76 -3.25 -3.46 -11.73
CA GLY A 76 -2.79 -4.79 -12.17
C GLY A 76 -2.08 -5.56 -11.05
N GLY A 77 -1.23 -4.89 -10.28
CA GLY A 77 -0.53 -5.46 -9.14
C GLY A 77 -1.48 -5.88 -8.02
N THR A 78 -2.50 -5.07 -7.68
CA THR A 78 -3.48 -5.42 -6.65
C THR A 78 -4.37 -6.58 -7.09
N MET A 79 -4.76 -6.65 -8.37
CA MET A 79 -5.46 -7.81 -8.94
C MET A 79 -4.60 -9.08 -8.85
N ALA A 80 -3.31 -9.00 -9.21
CA ALA A 80 -2.39 -10.13 -9.13
C ALA A 80 -2.19 -10.60 -7.67
N GLY A 81 -1.97 -9.68 -6.74
CA GLY A 81 -1.87 -9.99 -5.32
C GLY A 81 -3.15 -10.64 -4.77
N THR A 82 -4.33 -10.15 -5.18
CA THR A 82 -5.61 -10.75 -4.80
C THR A 82 -5.74 -12.19 -5.29
N MET A 83 -5.36 -12.45 -6.55
CA MET A 83 -5.39 -13.80 -7.13
C MET A 83 -4.47 -14.76 -6.38
N LEU A 84 -3.27 -14.31 -5.97
CA LEU A 84 -2.37 -15.09 -5.12
C LEU A 84 -3.00 -15.38 -3.75
N THR A 85 -3.56 -14.39 -3.08
CA THR A 85 -4.18 -14.60 -1.76
C THR A 85 -5.37 -15.57 -1.84
N VAL A 86 -6.18 -15.49 -2.90
CA VAL A 86 -7.31 -16.41 -3.13
C VAL A 86 -6.84 -17.84 -3.46
N SER A 87 -5.65 -18.02 -4.06
CA SER A 87 -5.04 -19.34 -4.24
C SER A 87 -4.37 -19.90 -2.97
N ALA A 88 -4.69 -19.31 -1.80
CA ALA A 88 -4.11 -19.63 -0.50
C ALA A 88 -2.59 -19.41 -0.41
N PHE A 89 -2.01 -18.64 -1.34
CA PHE A 89 -0.64 -18.19 -1.22
C PHE A 89 -0.57 -17.09 -0.16
N THR A 90 0.22 -17.32 0.89
CA THR A 90 0.47 -16.33 1.93
C THR A 90 1.82 -15.68 1.71
N LEU A 91 1.87 -14.35 1.78
CA LEU A 91 3.13 -13.63 1.74
C LEU A 91 3.73 -13.59 3.16
N PRO A 92 4.82 -14.32 3.43
CA PRO A 92 5.49 -14.21 4.73
C PRO A 92 6.01 -12.79 4.91
N LEU A 93 5.98 -12.30 6.15
CA LEU A 93 6.47 -10.96 6.51
C LEU A 93 5.77 -9.82 5.73
N ALA A 94 4.49 -9.98 5.41
CA ALA A 94 3.71 -9.01 4.63
C ALA A 94 3.83 -7.57 5.16
N GLU A 95 3.75 -7.38 6.48
CA GLU A 95 3.90 -6.06 7.12
C GLU A 95 5.25 -5.38 6.79
N ILE A 96 6.35 -6.15 6.76
CA ILE A 96 7.68 -5.64 6.43
C ILE A 96 7.75 -5.26 4.95
N VAL A 97 7.17 -6.09 4.07
CA VAL A 97 7.12 -5.82 2.63
C VAL A 97 6.30 -4.56 2.34
N ILE A 98 5.15 -4.39 3.00
CA ILE A 98 4.30 -3.21 2.89
C ILE A 98 5.06 -1.98 3.39
N THR A 99 5.67 -2.04 4.57
CA THR A 99 6.46 -0.94 5.13
C THR A 99 7.60 -0.54 4.21
N ALA A 100 8.35 -1.51 3.67
CA ALA A 100 9.41 -1.27 2.71
C ALA A 100 8.88 -0.60 1.43
N SER A 101 7.70 -1.00 0.94
CA SER A 101 7.06 -0.38 -0.23
C SER A 101 6.74 1.10 0.00
N VAL A 102 6.25 1.47 1.20
CA VAL A 102 5.98 2.87 1.59
C VAL A 102 7.26 3.68 1.59
N VAL A 103 8.34 3.14 2.16
CA VAL A 103 9.67 3.78 2.19
C VAL A 103 10.18 4.02 0.77
N VAL A 104 10.08 3.02 -0.11
CA VAL A 104 10.49 3.13 -1.52
C VAL A 104 9.66 4.18 -2.25
N ALA A 105 8.34 4.17 -2.11
CA ALA A 105 7.47 5.18 -2.71
C ALA A 105 7.83 6.59 -2.23
N GLY A 106 8.05 6.77 -0.93
CA GLY A 106 8.50 8.04 -0.36
C GLY A 106 9.85 8.50 -0.91
N MET A 107 10.83 7.60 -1.01
CA MET A 107 12.13 7.90 -1.62
C MET A 107 11.99 8.35 -3.08
N VAL A 108 11.17 7.66 -3.87
CA VAL A 108 10.92 8.02 -5.28
C VAL A 108 10.25 9.39 -5.37
N ALA A 109 9.22 9.65 -4.57
CA ALA A 109 8.51 10.93 -4.56
C ALA A 109 9.44 12.10 -4.18
N MET A 110 10.34 11.91 -3.21
CA MET A 110 11.30 12.93 -2.78
C MET A 110 12.36 13.29 -3.83
N ARG A 111 12.58 12.48 -4.87
CA ARG A 111 13.56 12.80 -5.93
C ARG A 111 13.12 13.97 -6.80
N GLY A 112 11.83 14.34 -6.79
CA GLY A 112 11.27 15.48 -7.54
C GLY A 112 11.36 15.38 -9.07
N LYS A 113 11.90 14.28 -9.58
CA LYS A 113 12.05 13.96 -11.01
C LYS A 113 11.55 12.53 -11.21
N VAL A 114 10.25 12.39 -11.46
CA VAL A 114 9.60 11.12 -11.81
C VAL A 114 8.85 11.31 -13.11
#